data_AF-A0A559MHN7-F1
#
_entry.id   AF-A0A559MHN7-F1
#
_cell.length_a   1.000
_cell.length_b   1.000
_cell.length_c   1.000
_cell.angle_alpha   90.00
_cell.angle_beta   90.00
_cell.angle_gamma   90.00
#
_symmetry.space_group_name_H-M   'P 1'
#
loop_
_entity.id
_entity.type
_entity.pdbx_description
1 polymer ?
#
loop_
_entity_poly.entity_id
_entity_poly.type
_entity_poly.pdbx_seq_one_letter_code
_entity_poly.pdbx_strand_id
1 'polypeptide(L)'
;MVISWQEATWLQQGMYLIRNLINRITPLTPGCRLNLLFYLWKDAMGYILHPSIQMPGKEWRVADVGAGTGLWLTELAQIAPKDSQLDGYDISSDQFPAASLTPGNINFRISDAKMPPPEDLWESYDIVHIRLLSTIVDNGDPSPILQHCLKLLSGQKSQGYLLCN
;
A
#
# COMPACT_ATOMS: atom_id res chain seq x y z
N MET A 1 -16.46 3.96 15.44
CA MET A 1 -17.49 3.71 14.42
C MET A 1 -17.84 2.23 14.50
N VAL A 2 -19.01 1.88 15.02
CA VAL A 2 -19.46 0.48 15.14
C VAL A 2 -20.19 0.15 13.84
N ILE A 3 -19.59 -0.71 13.01
CA ILE A 3 -20.20 -1.20 11.78
C ILE A 3 -21.23 -2.27 12.15
N SER A 4 -22.48 -2.09 11.71
CA SER A 4 -23.58 -3.01 11.98
C SER A 4 -23.60 -4.16 10.96
N TRP A 5 -24.01 -5.35 11.40
CA TRP A 5 -23.93 -6.62 10.69
C TRP A 5 -24.74 -6.74 9.38
N GLN A 6 -25.48 -5.70 8.97
CA GLN A 6 -26.12 -5.65 7.64
C GLN A 6 -25.16 -5.24 6.50
N GLU A 7 -23.98 -4.68 6.83
CA GLU A 7 -22.93 -4.34 5.84
C GLU A 7 -22.02 -5.53 5.45
N ALA A 8 -22.18 -6.68 6.11
CA ALA A 8 -21.30 -7.84 5.96
C ALA A 8 -21.44 -8.61 4.63
N THR A 9 -22.58 -8.51 3.95
CA THR A 9 -22.85 -9.27 2.71
C THR A 9 -22.13 -8.71 1.49
N TRP A 10 -22.03 -7.38 1.35
CA TRP A 10 -21.25 -6.73 0.30
C TRP A 10 -19.75 -6.99 0.47
N LEU A 11 -19.26 -6.99 1.71
CA LEU A 11 -17.88 -7.36 2.02
C LEU A 11 -17.61 -8.83 1.68
N GLN A 12 -18.50 -9.75 2.06
CA GLN A 12 -18.36 -11.17 1.71
C GLN A 12 -18.41 -11.42 0.19
N GLN A 13 -19.33 -10.77 -0.52
CA GLN A 13 -19.41 -10.88 -1.98
C GLN A 13 -18.21 -10.25 -2.67
N GLY A 14 -17.76 -9.07 -2.20
CA GLY A 14 -16.53 -8.42 -2.69
C GLY A 14 -15.30 -9.29 -2.47
N MET A 15 -15.12 -9.84 -1.26
CA MET A 15 -14.04 -10.78 -0.93
C MET A 15 -14.11 -12.06 -1.78
N TYR A 16 -15.32 -12.57 -2.05
CA TYR A 16 -15.52 -13.73 -2.93
C TYR A 16 -15.10 -13.43 -4.37
N LEU A 17 -15.46 -12.27 -4.91
CA LEU A 17 -15.05 -11.84 -6.24
C LEU A 17 -13.54 -11.64 -6.34
N ILE A 18 -12.93 -11.00 -5.34
CA ILE A 18 -11.47 -10.82 -5.25
C ILE A 18 -10.77 -12.18 -5.22
N ARG A 19 -11.24 -13.11 -4.38
CA ARG A 19 -10.67 -14.46 -4.29
C ARG A 19 -10.79 -15.23 -5.61
N ASN A 20 -11.93 -15.13 -6.29
CA ASN A 20 -12.13 -15.74 -7.60
C ASN A 20 -11.23 -15.14 -8.68
N LEU A 21 -11.05 -13.81 -8.68
CA LEU A 21 -10.12 -13.14 -9.57
C LEU A 21 -8.68 -13.61 -9.31
N ILE A 22 -8.24 -13.60 -8.05
CA ILE A 22 -6.91 -14.09 -7.64
C ILE A 22 -6.70 -15.53 -8.14
N ASN A 23 -7.67 -16.42 -7.94
CA ASN A 23 -7.60 -17.80 -8.40
C ASN A 23 -7.45 -17.94 -9.93
N ARG A 24 -8.11 -17.07 -10.71
CA ARG A 24 -8.02 -17.08 -12.18
C ARG A 24 -6.66 -16.61 -12.69
N ILE A 25 -6.01 -15.72 -11.96
CA ILE A 25 -4.71 -15.15 -12.35
C ILE A 25 -3.52 -15.92 -11.74
N THR A 26 -3.76 -16.92 -10.89
CA THR A 26 -2.72 -17.81 -10.30
C THR A 26 -1.70 -18.34 -11.31
N PRO A 27 -2.05 -18.70 -12.56
CA PRO A 27 -1.07 -19.17 -13.54
C PRO A 27 -0.01 -18.13 -13.95
N LEU A 28 -0.26 -16.84 -13.72
CA LEU A 28 0.72 -15.77 -13.96
C LEU A 28 1.82 -15.80 -12.89
N THR A 29 3.01 -15.28 -13.21
CA THR A 29 4.07 -15.08 -12.21
C THR A 29 3.63 -14.09 -11.11
N PRO A 30 4.23 -14.14 -9.90
CA PRO A 30 3.87 -13.22 -8.81
C PRO A 30 3.83 -11.74 -9.23
N GLY A 31 4.88 -11.24 -9.89
CA GLY A 31 4.94 -9.85 -10.36
C GLY A 31 3.88 -9.52 -11.41
N CYS A 32 3.58 -10.44 -12.34
CA CYS A 32 2.49 -10.25 -13.30
C CYS A 32 1.13 -10.15 -12.60
N ARG A 33 0.88 -10.96 -11.56
CA ARG A 33 -0.35 -10.86 -10.76
C ARG A 33 -0.45 -9.53 -10.03
N LEU A 34 0.64 -9.08 -9.39
CA LEU A 34 0.67 -7.80 -8.68
C LEU A 34 0.40 -6.61 -9.61
N ASN A 35 1.01 -6.60 -10.79
CA ASN A 35 0.84 -5.55 -11.80
C ASN A 35 -0.58 -5.57 -12.40
N LEU A 36 -1.12 -6.74 -12.73
CA LEU A 36 -2.49 -6.86 -13.24
C LEU A 36 -3.50 -6.38 -12.19
N LEU A 37 -3.37 -6.84 -10.95
CA LEU A 37 -4.24 -6.41 -9.86
C LEU A 37 -4.11 -4.91 -9.60
N PHE A 38 -2.91 -4.32 -9.76
CA PHE A 38 -2.73 -2.87 -9.70
C PHE A 38 -3.57 -2.13 -10.74
N TYR A 39 -3.44 -2.48 -12.03
CA TYR A 39 -4.20 -1.79 -13.08
C TYR A 39 -5.70 -1.99 -12.92
N LEU A 40 -6.17 -3.19 -12.58
CA LEU A 40 -7.59 -3.44 -12.31
C LEU A 40 -8.12 -2.58 -11.15
N TRP A 41 -7.35 -2.44 -10.07
CA TRP A 41 -7.75 -1.59 -8.94
C TRP A 41 -7.72 -0.10 -9.30
N LYS A 42 -6.66 0.34 -9.97
CA LYS A 42 -6.52 1.74 -10.40
C LYS A 42 -7.66 2.14 -11.33
N ASP A 43 -8.00 1.30 -12.31
CA ASP A 43 -9.09 1.54 -13.26
C ASP A 43 -10.45 1.53 -12.55
N ALA A 44 -10.66 0.63 -11.58
CA ALA A 44 -11.89 0.59 -10.81
C ALA A 44 -12.09 1.82 -9.90
N MET A 45 -11.02 2.31 -9.28
CA MET A 45 -11.06 3.47 -8.38
C MET A 45 -11.06 4.80 -9.14
N GLY A 46 -10.40 4.86 -10.30
CA GLY A 46 -10.24 6.08 -11.10
C GLY A 46 -9.21 7.09 -10.53
N TYR A 47 -8.47 6.70 -9.50
CA TYR A 47 -7.43 7.52 -8.88
C TYR A 47 -6.29 6.66 -8.31
N ILE A 48 -5.09 7.23 -8.23
CA ILE A 48 -3.95 6.61 -7.52
C ILE A 48 -3.95 6.96 -6.02
N LEU A 49 -4.41 8.17 -5.71
CA LEU A 49 -4.56 8.74 -4.38
C LEU A 49 -5.97 9.35 -4.30
N HIS A 50 -6.70 9.09 -3.21
CA HIS A 50 -8.08 9.54 -3.09
C HIS A 50 -8.16 11.08 -3.19
N PRO A 51 -9.10 11.67 -3.96
CA PRO A 51 -9.16 13.12 -4.18
C PRO A 51 -9.33 13.99 -2.92
N SER A 52 -9.79 13.41 -1.81
CA SER A 52 -9.88 14.12 -0.52
C SER A 52 -8.53 14.32 0.17
N ILE A 53 -7.49 13.62 -0.27
CA ILE A 53 -6.14 13.77 0.26
C ILE A 53 -5.56 15.04 -0.37
N GLN A 54 -5.85 16.15 0.28
CA GLN A 54 -5.30 17.45 -0.06
C GLN A 54 -3.95 17.55 0.65
N MET A 55 -2.87 17.46 -0.10
CA MET A 55 -1.52 17.56 0.46
C MET A 55 -0.90 18.91 0.08
N PRO A 56 -1.21 19.98 0.84
CA PRO A 56 -0.63 21.30 0.64
C PRO A 56 0.83 21.28 1.08
N GLY A 57 1.74 20.96 0.16
CA GLY A 57 3.16 20.86 0.49
C GLY A 57 4.02 20.72 -0.75
N LYS A 58 5.30 21.09 -0.59
CA LYS A 58 6.33 20.90 -1.63
C LYS A 58 7.01 19.53 -1.55
N GLU A 59 6.80 18.80 -0.45
CA GLU A 59 7.38 17.49 -0.18
C GLU A 59 6.36 16.62 0.55
N TRP A 60 6.26 15.35 0.14
CA TRP A 60 5.52 14.32 0.86
C TRP A 60 6.50 13.23 1.31
N ARG A 61 6.26 12.64 2.47
CA ARG A 61 6.89 11.37 2.86
C ARG A 61 5.85 10.27 2.77
N VAL A 62 6.04 9.33 1.86
CA VAL A 62 5.08 8.25 1.59
C VAL A 62 5.73 6.90 1.85
N ALA A 63 5.02 6.02 2.56
CA ALA A 63 5.37 4.61 2.69
C ALA A 63 4.33 3.74 1.95
N ASP A 64 4.78 2.77 1.17
CA ASP A 64 3.96 1.69 0.60
C ASP A 64 4.38 0.36 1.23
N VAL A 65 3.53 -0.22 2.09
CA VAL A 65 3.83 -1.46 2.80
C VAL A 65 3.21 -2.64 2.05
N GLY A 66 4.05 -3.62 1.71
CA GLY A 66 3.73 -4.66 0.72
C GLY A 66 3.92 -4.16 -0.72
N ALA A 67 4.98 -3.39 -0.96
CA ALA A 67 5.19 -2.66 -2.22
C ALA A 67 5.33 -3.59 -3.44
N GLY A 68 5.76 -4.85 -3.27
CA GLY A 68 5.90 -5.82 -4.34
C GLY A 68 6.75 -5.30 -5.49
N THR A 69 6.12 -5.00 -6.63
CA THR A 69 6.79 -4.47 -7.82
C THR A 69 7.09 -2.97 -7.77
N GLY A 70 6.61 -2.27 -6.74
CA GLY A 70 6.76 -0.82 -6.61
C GLY A 70 5.95 -0.01 -7.62
N LEU A 71 5.02 -0.64 -8.35
CA LEU A 71 4.27 0.00 -9.42
C LEU A 71 3.36 1.13 -8.89
N TRP A 72 2.79 0.96 -7.70
CA TRP A 72 1.98 2.01 -7.07
C TRP A 72 2.81 3.28 -6.79
N LEU A 73 4.00 3.12 -6.18
CA LEU A 73 4.92 4.25 -5.95
C LEU A 73 5.38 4.89 -7.25
N THR A 74 5.66 4.09 -8.27
CA THR A 74 6.08 4.59 -9.59
C THR A 74 4.99 5.45 -10.25
N GLU A 75 3.73 5.06 -10.10
CA GLU A 75 2.59 5.81 -10.63
C GLU A 75 2.27 7.04 -9.77
N LEU A 76 2.45 6.94 -8.44
CA LEU A 76 2.33 8.08 -7.55
C LEU A 76 3.41 9.14 -7.83
N ALA A 77 4.65 8.73 -8.13
CA ALA A 77 5.77 9.63 -8.42
C ALA A 77 5.51 10.56 -9.61
N GLN A 78 4.61 10.20 -10.53
CA GLN A 78 4.23 11.03 -11.68
C GLN A 78 3.41 12.27 -11.26
N ILE A 79 2.73 12.21 -10.11
CA ILE A 79 1.88 13.29 -9.61
C ILE A 79 2.36 13.90 -8.29
N ALA A 80 3.24 13.20 -7.57
CA ALA A 80 3.81 13.70 -6.33
C ALA A 80 4.73 14.92 -6.58
N PRO A 81 4.87 15.84 -5.62
CA PRO A 81 5.89 16.88 -5.68
C PRO A 81 7.28 16.27 -5.85
N LYS A 82 8.15 16.93 -6.62
CA LYS A 82 9.49 16.42 -6.98
C LYS A 82 10.38 16.14 -5.77
N ASP A 83 10.22 16.91 -4.71
CA ASP A 83 11.01 16.79 -3.48
C ASP A 83 10.43 15.75 -2.51
N SER A 84 9.41 14.98 -2.93
CA SER A 84 8.80 13.94 -2.10
C SER A 84 9.67 12.70 -2.02
N GLN A 85 9.76 12.12 -0.82
CA GLN A 85 10.37 10.83 -0.56
C GLN A 85 9.31 9.72 -0.58
N LEU A 86 9.55 8.69 -1.39
CA LEU A 86 8.63 7.59 -1.62
C LEU A 86 9.33 6.26 -1.27
N ASP A 87 8.91 5.60 -0.20
CA ASP A 87 9.60 4.40 0.29
C ASP A 87 8.68 3.17 0.19
N GLY A 88 9.17 2.13 -0.48
CA GLY A 88 8.51 0.84 -0.61
C GLY A 88 9.10 -0.20 0.34
N TYR A 89 8.21 -0.90 1.04
CA TYR A 89 8.57 -1.93 2.00
C TYR A 89 7.94 -3.25 1.60
N ASP A 90 8.72 -4.33 1.57
CA ASP A 90 8.21 -5.68 1.31
C ASP A 90 9.04 -6.71 2.08
N ILE A 91 8.49 -7.90 2.33
CA ILE A 91 9.19 -8.97 3.06
C ILE A 91 10.38 -9.52 2.26
N SER A 92 10.41 -9.28 0.95
CA SER A 92 11.49 -9.72 0.06
C SER A 92 11.76 -8.68 -1.04
N SER A 93 12.97 -8.68 -1.58
CA SER A 93 13.33 -7.85 -2.73
C SER A 93 13.04 -8.52 -4.08
N ASP A 94 12.45 -9.71 -4.09
CA ASP A 94 12.32 -10.57 -5.29
C ASP A 94 11.51 -9.92 -6.42
N GLN A 95 10.62 -8.98 -6.07
CA GLN A 95 9.76 -8.28 -7.02
C GLN A 95 10.18 -6.82 -7.24
N PHE A 96 11.15 -6.30 -6.48
CA PHE A 96 11.57 -4.91 -6.63
C PHE A 96 12.09 -4.65 -8.05
N PRO A 97 11.82 -3.45 -8.60
CA PRO A 97 12.37 -3.06 -9.89
C PRO A 97 13.90 -2.96 -9.81
N ALA A 98 14.57 -3.17 -10.95
CA ALA A 98 15.99 -2.92 -11.04
C ALA A 98 16.28 -1.44 -10.70
N ALA A 99 17.36 -1.19 -9.95
CA ALA A 99 17.71 0.18 -9.52
C ALA A 99 17.85 1.17 -10.69
N SER A 100 18.26 0.71 -11.87
CA SER A 100 18.35 1.54 -13.09
C SER A 100 17.00 1.99 -13.66
N LEU A 101 15.91 1.33 -13.26
CA LEU A 101 14.53 1.63 -13.65
C LEU A 101 13.76 2.35 -12.54
N THR A 102 14.35 2.50 -11.35
CA THR A 102 13.71 3.15 -10.20
C THR A 102 13.96 4.66 -10.23
N PRO A 103 12.89 5.49 -10.18
CA PRO A 103 13.02 6.93 -9.99
C PRO A 103 13.86 7.30 -8.76
N GLY A 104 14.66 8.36 -8.86
CA GLY A 104 15.63 8.73 -7.81
C GLY A 104 15.01 9.16 -6.47
N ASN A 105 13.70 9.39 -6.43
CA ASN A 105 12.96 9.71 -5.21
C ASN A 105 12.22 8.50 -4.61
N ILE A 106 12.39 7.31 -5.20
CA ILE A 106 11.84 6.05 -4.71
C ILE A 106 12.94 5.19 -4.11
N ASN A 107 12.75 4.72 -2.87
CA ASN A 107 13.64 3.75 -2.22
C ASN A 107 12.87 2.46 -1.90
N PHE A 108 13.55 1.32 -1.95
CA PHE A 108 12.97 0.05 -1.52
C PHE A 108 13.78 -0.55 -0.37
N ARG A 109 13.10 -1.06 0.65
CA ARG A 109 13.70 -1.70 1.83
C ARG A 109 12.95 -2.99 2.17
N ILE A 110 13.69 -3.99 2.65
CA ILE A 110 13.09 -5.22 3.17
C ILE A 110 12.51 -4.93 4.56
N SER A 111 11.23 -5.23 4.78
CA SER A 111 10.55 -5.11 6.07
C SER A 111 9.35 -6.05 6.15
N ASP A 112 9.20 -6.75 7.28
CA ASP A 112 8.04 -7.57 7.55
C ASP A 112 6.91 -6.72 8.17
N ALA A 113 5.81 -6.57 7.42
CA ALA A 113 4.63 -5.83 7.83
C ALA A 113 3.92 -6.43 9.07
N LYS A 114 4.23 -7.68 9.43
CA LYS A 114 3.67 -8.35 10.62
C LYS A 114 4.47 -8.06 11.90
N MET A 115 5.64 -7.46 11.77
CA MET A 115 6.50 -7.04 12.86
C MET A 115 6.43 -5.52 13.05
N PRO A 116 6.80 -4.96 14.22
CA PRO A 116 6.94 -3.52 14.35
C PRO A 116 7.96 -2.96 13.33
N PRO A 117 7.71 -1.78 12.72
CA PRO A 117 8.69 -1.16 11.84
C PRO A 117 9.95 -0.78 12.63
N PRO A 118 11.11 -0.66 11.95
CA PRO A 118 12.32 -0.08 12.52
C PRO A 118 12.04 1.27 13.22
N GLU A 119 12.61 1.48 14.41
CA GLU A 119 12.35 2.66 15.24
C GLU A 119 12.73 3.98 14.55
N ASP A 120 13.71 3.97 13.64
CA ASP A 120 14.11 5.12 12.82
C ASP A 120 13.00 5.61 11.87
N LEU A 121 12.00 4.78 11.62
CA LEU A 121 10.89 5.07 10.71
C LEU A 121 9.61 5.49 11.43
N TRP A 122 9.58 5.47 12.76
CA TRP A 122 8.37 5.79 13.50
C TRP A 122 7.99 7.26 13.29
N GLU A 123 6.70 7.50 13.10
CA GLU A 123 6.11 8.83 12.92
C GLU A 123 6.75 9.67 11.80
N SER A 124 7.28 9.02 10.77
CA SER A 124 8.09 9.66 9.72
C SER A 124 7.36 9.88 8.39
N TYR A 125 6.17 9.30 8.22
CA TYR A 125 5.41 9.32 6.97
C TYR A 125 4.11 10.09 7.06
N ASP A 126 3.82 10.91 6.04
CA ASP A 126 2.56 11.63 5.89
C ASP A 126 1.45 10.74 5.35
N ILE A 127 1.85 9.80 4.48
CA ILE A 127 0.97 8.87 3.81
C ILE A 127 1.55 7.47 4.01
N VAL A 128 0.74 6.56 4.51
CA VAL A 128 1.04 5.13 4.54
C VAL A 128 -0.01 4.42 3.71
N HIS A 129 0.42 3.68 2.71
CA HIS A 129 -0.44 2.93 1.81
C HIS A 129 -0.23 1.43 2.03
N ILE A 130 -1.33 0.70 2.04
CA ILE A 130 -1.38 -0.76 2.01
C ILE A 130 -2.45 -1.22 1.03
N ARG A 131 -2.17 -2.32 0.33
CA ARG A 131 -3.11 -2.89 -0.64
C ARG A 131 -3.04 -4.40 -0.70
N LEU A 132 -4.20 -5.04 -0.94
CA LEU A 132 -4.32 -6.49 -1.20
C LEU A 132 -3.79 -7.42 -0.08
N LEU A 133 -3.71 -6.96 1.16
CA LEU A 133 -3.16 -7.75 2.27
C LEU A 133 -4.04 -8.91 2.73
N SER A 134 -5.27 -9.06 2.20
CA SER A 134 -6.21 -10.11 2.62
C SER A 134 -5.63 -11.53 2.59
N THR A 135 -4.64 -11.80 1.73
CA THR A 135 -3.98 -13.10 1.62
C THR A 135 -2.88 -13.33 2.64
N ILE A 136 -2.43 -12.30 3.35
CA ILE A 136 -1.35 -12.38 4.34
C ILE A 136 -1.82 -12.13 5.78
N VAL A 137 -3.10 -11.83 5.97
CA VAL A 137 -3.71 -11.66 7.28
C VAL A 137 -3.83 -13.02 7.97
N ASP A 138 -3.09 -13.19 9.07
CA ASP A 138 -3.09 -14.43 9.83
C ASP A 138 -4.36 -14.53 10.69
N ASN A 139 -5.02 -15.68 10.67
CA ASN A 139 -6.23 -15.95 11.46
C ASN A 139 -7.37 -14.92 11.27
N GLY A 140 -7.37 -14.18 10.16
CA GLY A 140 -8.33 -13.10 9.94
C GLY A 140 -8.11 -11.85 10.79
N ASP A 141 -6.97 -11.72 11.48
CA ASP A 141 -6.62 -10.57 12.31
C ASP A 141 -5.65 -9.61 11.60
N PRO A 142 -6.10 -8.46 11.07
CA PRO A 142 -5.23 -7.49 10.42
C PRO A 142 -4.45 -6.61 11.41
N SER A 143 -4.70 -6.75 12.72
CA SER A 143 -4.16 -5.84 13.74
C SER A 143 -2.64 -5.67 13.69
N PRO A 144 -1.81 -6.72 13.51
CA PRO A 144 -0.35 -6.54 13.45
C PRO A 144 0.08 -5.61 12.31
N ILE A 145 -0.53 -5.76 11.14
CA ILE A 145 -0.20 -4.96 9.96
C ILE A 145 -0.71 -3.52 10.11
N LEU A 146 -1.92 -3.34 10.65
CA LEU A 146 -2.45 -2.01 10.93
C LEU A 146 -1.58 -1.29 11.98
N GLN A 147 -1.14 -1.98 13.03
CA GLN A 147 -0.25 -1.41 14.04
C GLN A 147 1.11 -1.03 13.44
N HIS A 148 1.67 -1.84 12.54
CA HIS A 148 2.88 -1.47 11.80
C HIS A 148 2.68 -0.16 11.05
N CYS A 149 1.60 -0.05 10.27
CA CYS A 149 1.31 1.13 9.46
C CYS A 149 1.06 2.38 10.31
N LEU A 150 0.32 2.23 11.41
CA LEU A 150 0.04 3.32 12.34
C LEU A 150 1.31 3.84 13.03
N LYS A 151 2.29 2.97 13.30
CA LYS A 151 3.60 3.40 13.84
C LYS A 151 4.42 4.21 12.85
N LEU A 152 4.28 3.96 11.55
CA LEU A 152 4.96 4.74 10.51
C LEU A 152 4.35 6.13 10.34
N LEU A 153 3.03 6.26 10.58
CA LEU A 153 2.29 7.48 10.32
C LEU A 153 2.69 8.60 11.28
N SER A 154 3.06 9.76 10.74
CA SER A 154 3.46 10.92 11.52
C SER A 154 2.28 11.49 12.30
N GLY A 155 2.43 11.54 13.63
CA GLY A 155 1.50 12.25 14.51
C GLY A 155 1.73 13.77 14.53
N GLN A 156 2.81 14.27 13.93
CA GLN A 156 3.21 15.69 14.05
C GLN A 156 2.56 16.62 13.02
N LYS A 157 2.09 16.10 11.88
CA LYS A 157 1.28 16.87 10.93
C LYS A 157 -0.20 16.73 11.29
N SER A 158 -0.94 17.82 11.22
CA SER A 158 -2.38 17.86 11.56
C SER A 158 -3.26 16.87 10.77
N GLN A 159 -2.73 16.25 9.71
CA GLN A 159 -3.34 15.17 8.93
C GLN A 159 -2.25 14.19 8.46
N GLY A 160 -2.38 12.92 8.86
CA GLY A 160 -1.71 11.78 8.25
C GLY A 160 -2.75 10.82 7.66
N TYR A 161 -2.45 10.19 6.53
CA TYR A 161 -3.39 9.31 5.82
C TYR A 161 -2.92 7.86 5.79
N LEU A 162 -3.75 6.96 6.31
CA LEU A 162 -3.63 5.52 6.05
C LEU A 162 -4.59 5.15 4.91
N LEU A 163 -4.04 4.73 3.77
CA LEU A 163 -4.82 4.23 2.65
C LEU A 163 -4.83 2.71 2.66
N CYS A 164 -6.01 2.13 2.76
CA CYS A 164 -6.24 0.69 2.66
C CYS A 164 -7.09 0.43 1.42
N ASN A 165 -6.46 0.01 0.33
CA ASN A 165 -7.15 -0.28 -0.94
C ASN A 165 -7.23 -1.78 -1.22
#